data_AF-A0A1X7VVJ1-F1
#
_entry.id   AF-A0A1X7VVJ1-F1
#
_cell.length_a   1.000
_cell.length_b   1.000
_cell.length_c   1.000
_cell.angle_alpha   90.00
_cell.angle_beta   90.00
_cell.angle_gamma   90.00
#
_symmetry.space_group_name_H-M   'P 1'
#
loop_
_entity.id
_entity.type
_entity.pdbx_description
1 polymer ?
#
loop_
_entity_poly.entity_id
_entity_poly.type
_entity_poly.pdbx_seq_one_letter_code
_entity_poly.pdbx_strand_id
1 'polypeptide(L)'
;MGRSVATLAHAQYFKISSLNGGQSDRWGRGRGRGRGQKEDKEWIPVTKLGRLVKDGKIKRLEDIYLYSLPIKEAEIIDHFLGSALKDEVLKIMPVQKQTRAGQRTRFKAFVAMGDYNGHVGLGVKCSKEVATAIRGAIILAKLSIIPVRLGYWGNKIGMPHTVPCKVTGKCGSVLMRLIPAPRGTGIVSAPVPKKLLQMAGVADCYTSARGATSTLGNFAKATFTAIANTYSYLTPDMWPETKLNKGPYQEFSDYLAKNQPKPHNVATAAAAE
;
A
#
# COMPACT_ATOMS: atom_id res chain seq x y z
N MET A 1 -20.43 -23.18 5.05
CA MET A 1 -19.22 -22.99 4.21
C MET A 1 -18.75 -21.55 4.34
N GLY A 2 -18.01 -21.24 5.40
CA GLY A 2 -17.51 -19.88 5.68
C GLY A 2 -16.29 -19.58 4.83
N ARG A 3 -16.35 -18.53 4.01
CA ARG A 3 -15.17 -18.01 3.32
C ARG A 3 -14.22 -17.43 4.38
N SER A 4 -12.99 -17.93 4.43
CA SER A 4 -11.93 -17.41 5.30
C SER A 4 -11.78 -15.89 5.12
N VAL A 5 -11.65 -15.16 6.23
CA VAL A 5 -11.54 -13.68 6.31
C VAL A 5 -10.43 -13.14 5.38
N ALA A 6 -9.40 -13.93 5.11
CA ALA A 6 -8.31 -13.60 4.17
C ALA A 6 -8.78 -13.45 2.70
N THR A 7 -9.83 -14.17 2.29
CA THR A 7 -10.39 -14.08 0.93
C THR A 7 -11.28 -12.85 0.73
N LEU A 8 -11.87 -12.31 1.81
CA LEU A 8 -12.66 -11.08 1.78
C LEU A 8 -11.78 -9.83 1.66
N ALA A 9 -10.60 -9.84 2.30
CA ALA A 9 -9.56 -8.81 2.14
C ALA A 9 -9.16 -8.64 0.65
N HIS A 10 -9.12 -9.76 -0.08
CA HIS A 10 -8.69 -9.80 -1.48
C HIS A 10 -9.68 -9.14 -2.45
N ALA A 11 -10.98 -9.26 -2.19
CA ALA A 11 -12.03 -8.72 -3.05
C ALA A 11 -12.25 -7.20 -2.89
N GLN A 12 -11.91 -6.62 -1.73
CA GLN A 12 -12.06 -5.18 -1.50
C GLN A 12 -10.88 -4.34 -1.98
N TYR A 13 -9.64 -4.86 -1.94
CA TYR A 13 -8.47 -4.11 -2.41
C TYR A 13 -8.49 -3.82 -3.92
N PHE A 14 -9.11 -4.70 -4.72
CA PHE A 14 -9.22 -4.52 -6.18
C PHE A 14 -10.34 -3.56 -6.62
N LYS A 15 -11.25 -3.16 -5.72
CA LYS A 15 -12.35 -2.25 -6.07
C LYS A 15 -11.98 -0.77 -6.00
N ILE A 16 -10.75 -0.44 -5.60
CA ILE A 16 -10.24 0.94 -5.51
C ILE A 16 -9.74 1.47 -6.88
N SER A 17 -9.64 0.63 -7.92
CA SER A 17 -9.19 1.04 -9.26
C SER A 17 -10.30 1.42 -10.26
N SER A 18 -11.54 1.59 -9.81
CA SER A 18 -12.68 1.95 -10.68
C SER A 18 -13.59 3.00 -10.03
N LEU A 19 -13.06 4.20 -9.81
CA LEU A 19 -13.88 5.40 -9.63
C LEU A 19 -13.43 6.45 -10.64
N ASN A 20 -14.07 6.40 -11.81
CA ASN A 20 -14.24 7.58 -12.65
C ASN A 20 -15.10 8.56 -11.85
N GLY A 21 -14.45 9.55 -11.23
CA GLY A 21 -15.10 10.72 -10.67
C GLY A 21 -14.51 11.95 -11.36
N GLY A 22 -15.21 12.46 -12.38
CA GLY A 22 -14.90 13.76 -12.95
C GLY A 22 -15.12 14.82 -11.89
N GLN A 23 -14.04 15.44 -11.40
CA GLN A 23 -14.12 16.61 -10.54
C GLN A 23 -13.60 17.80 -11.33
N SER A 24 -14.53 18.70 -11.63
CA SER A 24 -14.33 19.97 -12.31
C SER A 24 -13.52 20.93 -11.42
N ASP A 25 -12.27 21.19 -11.79
CA ASP A 25 -11.44 22.18 -11.11
C ASP A 25 -11.78 23.59 -11.59
N ARG A 26 -12.68 24.25 -10.85
CA ARG A 26 -12.92 25.69 -10.93
C ARG A 26 -11.75 26.42 -10.27
N TRP A 27 -11.09 27.28 -11.03
CA TRP A 27 -9.92 28.07 -10.62
C TRP A 27 -10.20 28.95 -9.40
N GLY A 28 -9.38 28.81 -8.35
CA GLY A 28 -9.19 29.82 -7.31
C GLY A 28 -7.74 30.32 -7.34
N ARG A 29 -7.53 31.59 -7.72
CA ARG A 29 -6.24 32.29 -7.61
C ARG A 29 -5.91 32.49 -6.13
N GLY A 30 -4.82 31.89 -5.65
CA GLY A 30 -4.27 32.09 -4.31
C GLY A 30 -2.79 32.42 -4.37
N ARG A 31 -2.45 33.62 -3.87
CA ARG A 31 -1.13 34.24 -3.80
C ARG A 31 -0.07 33.36 -3.12
N GLY A 32 1.17 33.53 -3.54
CA GLY A 32 2.34 32.84 -3.01
C GLY A 32 2.47 32.97 -1.48
N ARG A 33 2.92 31.89 -0.85
CA ARG A 33 3.44 31.88 0.51
C ARG A 33 4.71 31.06 0.55
N GLY A 34 5.71 31.63 1.21
CA GLY A 34 7.12 31.25 1.16
C GLY A 34 7.43 29.82 1.59
N ARG A 35 8.66 29.44 1.26
CA ARG A 35 9.36 28.28 1.81
C ARG A 35 9.58 28.49 3.31
N GLY A 36 8.57 28.18 4.11
CA GLY A 36 8.77 27.84 5.51
C GLY A 36 9.49 26.50 5.57
N GLN A 37 10.59 26.45 6.34
CA GLN A 37 11.17 25.22 6.85
C GLN A 37 10.02 24.39 7.42
N LYS A 38 9.86 23.14 6.99
CA LYS A 38 8.81 22.27 7.52
C LYS A 38 9.18 21.97 8.97
N GLU A 39 8.55 22.67 9.90
CA GLU A 39 8.34 22.15 11.24
C GLU A 39 7.71 20.76 11.09
N ASP A 40 8.23 19.79 11.83
CA ASP A 40 7.63 18.46 11.94
C ASP A 40 6.25 18.63 12.57
N LYS A 41 5.25 18.85 11.71
CA LYS A 41 3.87 19.01 12.12
C LYS A 41 3.46 17.76 12.86
N GLU A 42 3.14 17.93 14.13
CA GLU A 42 2.55 16.88 14.94
C GLU A 42 1.31 16.33 14.21
N TRP A 43 1.26 15.01 14.01
CA TRP A 43 0.17 14.37 13.29
C TRP A 43 -1.13 14.48 14.10
N ILE A 44 -2.13 15.16 13.54
CA ILE A 44 -3.49 15.23 14.09
C ILE A 44 -4.37 14.25 13.29
N PRO A 45 -4.80 13.13 13.89
CA PRO A 45 -5.54 12.12 13.16
C PRO A 45 -6.97 12.57 12.87
N VAL A 46 -7.41 12.35 11.64
CA VAL A 46 -8.77 12.74 11.19
C VAL A 46 -9.72 11.54 11.26
N THR A 47 -9.23 10.38 10.88
CA THR A 47 -9.99 9.13 10.83
C THR A 47 -10.19 8.50 12.20
N LYS A 48 -11.19 7.61 12.32
CA LYS A 48 -11.36 6.75 13.51
C LYS A 48 -10.11 5.89 13.73
N LEU A 49 -9.56 5.33 12.65
CA LEU A 49 -8.35 4.51 12.71
C LEU A 49 -7.13 5.30 13.15
N GLY A 50 -6.90 6.49 12.58
CA GLY A 50 -5.80 7.37 12.99
C GLY A 50 -5.84 7.69 14.48
N ARG A 51 -7.03 7.98 15.04
CA ARG A 51 -7.20 8.22 16.48
C ARG A 51 -6.82 6.99 17.30
N LEU A 52 -7.36 5.83 16.97
CA LEU A 52 -7.04 4.58 17.68
C LEU A 52 -5.54 4.23 17.64
N VAL A 53 -4.86 4.55 16.55
CA VAL A 53 -3.41 4.30 16.39
C VAL A 53 -2.59 5.32 17.18
N LYS A 54 -2.88 6.62 17.05
CA LYS A 54 -2.17 7.67 17.78
C LYS A 54 -2.27 7.47 19.30
N ASP A 55 -3.42 7.02 19.78
CA ASP A 55 -3.67 6.82 21.21
C ASP A 55 -3.23 5.42 21.72
N GLY A 56 -2.52 4.64 20.89
CA GLY A 56 -1.93 3.36 21.27
C GLY A 56 -2.92 2.22 21.54
N LYS A 57 -4.19 2.36 21.13
CA LYS A 57 -5.22 1.33 21.30
C LYS A 57 -5.03 0.16 20.33
N ILE A 58 -4.57 0.47 19.12
CA ILE A 58 -4.10 -0.54 18.16
C ILE A 58 -2.59 -0.62 18.30
N LYS A 59 -2.10 -1.78 18.77
CA LYS A 59 -0.67 -1.98 19.04
C LYS A 59 0.09 -2.51 17.84
N ARG A 60 -0.58 -3.27 16.95
CA ARG A 60 0.06 -3.95 15.82
C ARG A 60 -0.62 -3.62 14.51
N LEU A 61 0.18 -3.52 13.46
CA LEU A 61 -0.32 -3.36 12.09
C LEU A 61 -1.14 -4.59 11.63
N GLU A 62 -0.82 -5.77 12.16
CA GLU A 62 -1.56 -7.02 11.91
C GLU A 62 -3.04 -6.93 12.28
N ASP A 63 -3.39 -6.20 13.35
CA ASP A 63 -4.78 -6.03 13.77
C ASP A 63 -5.59 -5.28 12.70
N ILE A 64 -4.95 -4.33 12.00
CA ILE A 64 -5.58 -3.58 10.90
C ILE A 64 -5.81 -4.51 9.71
N TYR A 65 -4.85 -5.39 9.40
CA TYR A 65 -4.96 -6.36 8.31
C TYR A 65 -6.01 -7.43 8.57
N LEU A 66 -6.11 -7.93 9.82
CA LEU A 66 -7.06 -8.96 10.20
C LEU A 66 -8.51 -8.55 9.90
N TYR A 67 -8.85 -7.29 10.21
CA TYR A 67 -10.19 -6.73 9.95
C TYR A 67 -10.30 -5.99 8.62
N SER A 68 -9.25 -6.03 7.77
CA SER A 68 -9.23 -5.39 6.45
C SER A 68 -9.63 -3.91 6.46
N LEU A 69 -9.18 -3.16 7.47
CA LEU A 69 -9.57 -1.76 7.63
C LEU A 69 -8.80 -0.88 6.64
N PRO A 70 -9.47 0.04 5.93
CA PRO A 70 -8.81 0.90 4.94
C PRO A 70 -7.95 1.96 5.61
N ILE A 71 -6.65 1.95 5.32
CA ILE A 71 -5.69 2.97 5.74
C ILE A 71 -5.79 4.16 4.78
N LYS A 72 -6.07 5.35 5.32
CA LYS A 72 -6.22 6.60 4.53
C LYS A 72 -5.21 7.69 4.91
N GLU A 73 -4.48 7.52 6.00
CA GLU A 73 -3.44 8.42 6.48
C GLU A 73 -2.11 7.65 6.44
N ALA A 74 -1.07 8.24 5.85
CA ALA A 74 0.22 7.57 5.71
C ALA A 74 0.99 7.53 7.04
N GLU A 75 0.67 8.49 7.90
CA GLU A 75 1.21 8.68 9.24
C GLU A 75 0.89 7.49 10.15
N ILE A 76 -0.21 6.77 9.91
CA ILE A 76 -0.54 5.51 10.60
C ILE A 76 0.59 4.49 10.46
N ILE A 77 1.14 4.38 9.26
CA ILE A 77 2.20 3.41 8.95
C ILE A 77 3.54 3.92 9.45
N ASP A 78 3.76 5.23 9.42
CA ASP A 78 4.96 5.83 10.00
C ASP A 78 5.04 5.61 11.51
N HIS A 79 3.90 5.62 12.20
CA HIS A 79 3.83 5.29 13.62
C HIS A 79 4.25 3.84 13.92
N PHE A 80 3.91 2.88 13.05
CA PHE A 80 4.24 1.46 13.26
C PHE A 80 5.62 1.05 12.74
N LEU A 81 6.02 1.53 11.55
CA LEU A 81 7.17 1.03 10.80
C LEU A 81 8.19 2.12 10.45
N GLY A 82 8.02 3.36 10.93
CA GLY A 82 8.74 4.54 10.42
C GLY A 82 10.26 4.44 10.38
N SER A 83 10.89 3.73 11.32
CA SER A 83 12.35 3.54 11.37
C SER A 83 12.86 2.42 10.48
N ALA A 84 12.03 1.42 10.18
CA ALA A 84 12.42 0.24 9.40
C ALA A 84 12.10 0.37 7.90
N LEU A 85 11.17 1.27 7.56
CA LEU A 85 10.65 1.43 6.23
C LEU A 85 11.66 2.12 5.30
N LYS A 86 12.08 1.44 4.24
CA LYS A 86 12.95 2.02 3.20
C LYS A 86 12.14 2.27 1.93
N ASP A 87 12.40 3.40 1.29
CA ASP A 87 11.86 3.73 -0.02
C ASP A 87 12.91 3.56 -1.13
N GLU A 88 12.46 3.09 -2.29
CA GLU A 88 13.29 3.05 -3.49
C GLU A 88 12.50 3.50 -4.71
N VAL A 89 13.10 4.41 -5.48
CA VAL A 89 12.53 4.88 -6.73
C VAL A 89 12.86 3.87 -7.83
N LEU A 90 11.85 3.19 -8.37
CA LEU A 90 12.02 2.18 -9.42
C LEU A 90 12.30 2.82 -10.78
N LYS A 91 11.45 3.78 -11.17
CA LYS A 91 11.58 4.51 -12.45
C LYS A 91 10.79 5.80 -12.42
N ILE A 92 11.34 6.80 -13.08
CA ILE A 92 10.66 8.06 -13.41
C ILE A 92 10.46 8.07 -14.92
N MET A 93 9.26 8.40 -15.38
CA MET A 93 8.97 8.53 -16.81
C MET A 93 8.23 9.85 -17.09
N PRO A 94 8.63 10.61 -18.12
CA PRO A 94 7.83 11.73 -18.59
C PRO A 94 6.59 11.20 -19.31
N VAL A 95 5.44 11.81 -19.01
CA VAL A 95 4.16 11.58 -19.70
C VAL A 95 3.67 12.92 -20.24
N GLN A 96 3.28 12.95 -21.50
CA GLN A 96 2.96 14.20 -22.20
C GLN A 96 1.49 14.19 -22.62
N LYS A 97 0.82 15.34 -22.48
CA LYS A 97 -0.52 15.58 -23.03
C LYS A 97 -0.42 16.72 -24.03
N GLN A 98 -0.80 16.44 -25.29
CA GLN A 98 -0.95 17.50 -26.30
C GLN A 98 -2.11 18.42 -25.90
N THR A 99 -1.88 19.73 -25.98
CA THR A 99 -2.89 20.76 -25.75
C THR A 99 -2.98 21.69 -26.96
N ARG A 100 -4.00 22.55 -27.00
CA ARG A 100 -4.14 23.54 -28.08
C ARG A 100 -2.95 24.51 -28.16
N ALA A 101 -2.30 24.78 -27.02
CA ALA A 101 -1.14 25.66 -26.91
C ALA A 101 0.12 24.85 -26.54
N GLY A 102 0.49 23.88 -27.39
CA GLY A 102 1.71 23.08 -27.23
C GLY A 102 1.55 21.85 -26.34
N GLN A 103 2.66 21.37 -25.77
CA GLN A 103 2.72 20.13 -25.00
C GLN A 103 2.81 20.39 -23.49
N ARG A 104 1.96 19.71 -22.72
CA ARG A 104 2.02 19.71 -21.26
C ARG A 104 2.63 18.42 -20.75
N THR A 105 3.85 18.50 -20.23
CA THR A 105 4.58 17.37 -19.66
C THR A 105 4.31 17.23 -18.17
N ARG A 106 4.30 15.99 -17.69
CA ARG A 106 4.26 15.62 -16.27
C ARG A 106 5.21 14.44 -16.07
N PHE A 107 5.64 14.21 -14.84
CA PHE A 107 6.47 13.06 -14.48
C PHE A 107 5.67 12.07 -13.68
N LYS A 108 5.72 10.80 -14.10
CA LYS A 108 5.17 9.66 -13.37
C LYS A 108 6.31 8.97 -12.63
N ALA A 109 6.21 8.92 -11.31
CA ALA A 109 7.16 8.23 -10.45
C ALA A 109 6.56 6.90 -9.98
N PHE A 110 7.37 5.85 -10.05
CA PHE A 110 7.09 4.55 -9.45
C PHE A 110 8.03 4.38 -8.26
N VAL A 111 7.46 4.22 -7.07
CA VAL A 111 8.21 4.06 -5.83
C VAL A 111 7.73 2.78 -5.16
N ALA A 112 8.68 1.95 -4.76
CA ALA A 112 8.44 0.82 -3.91
C ALA A 112 8.88 1.16 -2.49
N MET A 113 8.18 0.61 -1.51
CA MET A 113 8.51 0.76 -0.10
C MET A 113 8.41 -0.59 0.60
N GLY A 114 9.28 -0.84 1.57
CA GLY A 114 9.19 -2.03 2.40
C GLY A 114 10.21 -2.07 3.53
N ASP A 115 10.04 -3.03 4.43
CA ASP A 115 10.82 -3.21 5.64
C ASP A 115 11.76 -4.43 5.61
N TYR A 116 11.82 -5.12 4.46
CA TYR A 116 12.56 -6.39 4.29
C TYR A 116 12.08 -7.51 5.22
N ASN A 117 10.92 -7.34 5.86
CA ASN A 117 10.39 -8.25 6.86
C ASN A 117 8.89 -8.52 6.63
N GLY A 118 8.53 -8.74 5.36
CA GLY A 118 7.17 -9.14 5.01
C GLY A 118 6.21 -7.97 4.79
N HIS A 119 6.64 -6.72 4.65
CA HIS A 119 5.76 -5.61 4.25
C HIS A 119 6.26 -4.95 2.97
N VAL A 120 5.36 -4.81 1.98
CA VAL A 120 5.65 -4.07 0.74
C VAL A 120 4.50 -3.17 0.36
N GLY A 121 4.83 -1.96 -0.08
CA GLY A 121 3.93 -1.00 -0.72
C GLY A 121 4.44 -0.60 -2.10
N LEU A 122 3.50 -0.32 -3.01
CA LEU A 122 3.79 0.21 -4.35
C LEU A 122 3.00 1.49 -4.58
N GLY A 123 3.71 2.58 -4.83
CA GLY A 123 3.16 3.90 -5.08
C GLY A 123 3.41 4.35 -6.51
N VAL A 124 2.37 4.89 -7.15
CA VAL A 124 2.47 5.48 -8.48
C VAL A 124 1.78 6.83 -8.47
N LYS A 125 2.54 7.90 -8.71
CA LYS A 125 1.98 9.26 -8.79
C LYS A 125 2.51 10.02 -9.99
N CYS A 126 1.65 10.85 -10.56
CA CYS A 126 2.01 11.81 -11.60
C CYS A 126 1.96 13.24 -11.03
N SER A 127 2.98 14.05 -11.29
CA SER A 127 2.97 15.48 -10.93
C SER A 127 3.75 16.30 -11.95
N LYS A 128 3.65 17.65 -11.88
CA LYS A 128 4.39 18.55 -12.80
C LYS A 128 5.89 18.50 -12.53
N GLU A 129 6.27 18.44 -11.25
CA GLU A 129 7.66 18.38 -10.81
C GLU A 129 8.03 16.98 -10.34
N VAL A 130 9.25 16.54 -10.63
CA VAL A 130 9.76 15.22 -10.25
C VAL A 130 9.74 15.02 -8.73
N ALA A 131 10.25 15.98 -7.96
CA ALA A 131 10.31 15.88 -6.50
C ALA A 131 8.94 15.73 -5.85
N THR A 132 7.92 16.45 -6.37
CA THR A 132 6.54 16.33 -5.87
C THR A 132 5.89 14.99 -6.25
N ALA A 133 6.23 14.44 -7.42
CA ALA A 133 5.77 13.13 -7.85
C ALA A 133 6.33 12.04 -6.93
N ILE A 134 7.63 12.09 -6.61
CA ILE A 134 8.29 11.13 -5.71
C ILE A 134 7.68 11.19 -4.31
N ARG A 135 7.61 12.38 -3.69
CA ARG A 135 7.04 12.53 -2.34
C ARG A 135 5.61 12.00 -2.25
N GLY A 136 4.79 12.30 -3.24
CA GLY A 136 3.43 11.79 -3.24
C GLY A 136 3.31 10.31 -3.63
N ALA A 137 4.26 9.75 -4.37
CA ALA A 137 4.34 8.31 -4.63
C ALA A 137 4.74 7.55 -3.35
N ILE A 138 5.65 8.10 -2.53
CA ILE A 138 6.00 7.58 -1.20
C ILE A 138 4.74 7.51 -0.32
N ILE A 139 3.97 8.60 -0.23
CA ILE A 139 2.71 8.62 0.54
C ILE A 139 1.74 7.53 0.04
N LEU A 140 1.57 7.40 -1.28
CA LEU A 140 0.70 6.36 -1.84
C LEU A 140 1.24 4.94 -1.61
N ALA A 141 2.55 4.74 -1.61
CA ALA A 141 3.18 3.46 -1.32
C ALA A 141 2.95 3.05 0.14
N LYS A 142 3.04 4.02 1.08
CA LYS A 142 2.65 3.79 2.48
C LYS A 142 1.19 3.33 2.54
N LEU A 143 0.25 4.10 1.99
CA LEU A 143 -1.17 3.73 2.03
C LEU A 143 -1.48 2.36 1.41
N SER A 144 -0.65 1.88 0.48
CA SER A 144 -0.81 0.58 -0.19
C SER A 144 0.07 -0.53 0.38
N ILE A 145 0.62 -0.41 1.59
CA ILE A 145 1.40 -1.51 2.19
C ILE A 145 0.51 -2.73 2.45
N ILE A 146 0.98 -3.88 1.97
CA ILE A 146 0.35 -5.19 2.11
C ILE A 146 1.33 -6.12 2.83
N PRO A 147 0.83 -6.99 3.73
CA PRO A 147 1.65 -8.04 4.32
C PRO A 147 1.96 -9.11 3.27
N VAL A 148 3.16 -9.69 3.34
CA VAL A 148 3.63 -10.76 2.46
C VAL A 148 3.78 -12.03 3.27
N ARG A 149 3.14 -13.11 2.78
CA ARG A 149 3.27 -14.41 3.43
C ARG A 149 4.55 -15.08 2.95
N LEU A 150 5.50 -15.27 3.86
CA LEU A 150 6.68 -16.09 3.64
C LEU A 150 6.39 -17.53 4.07
N GLY A 151 7.09 -18.49 3.46
CA GLY A 151 6.94 -19.91 3.70
C GLY A 151 8.21 -20.68 3.35
N TYR A 152 8.04 -21.99 3.18
CA TYR A 152 9.11 -22.96 2.95
C TYR A 152 8.90 -23.65 1.60
N TRP A 153 10.00 -24.09 0.98
CA TRP A 153 9.93 -24.87 -0.26
C TRP A 153 9.61 -26.35 0.00
N GLY A 154 10.21 -26.92 1.05
CA GLY A 154 10.02 -28.30 1.49
C GLY A 154 10.06 -28.37 3.00
N ASN A 155 11.19 -28.80 3.57
CA ASN A 155 11.33 -28.89 5.03
C ASN A 155 11.21 -27.52 5.71
N LYS A 156 10.47 -27.48 6.83
CA LYS A 156 10.27 -26.30 7.68
C LYS A 156 11.50 -26.04 8.57
N ILE A 157 12.64 -25.75 7.96
CA ILE A 157 13.92 -25.54 8.65
C ILE A 157 14.22 -24.03 8.71
N GLY A 158 14.40 -23.51 9.93
CA GLY A 158 14.75 -22.12 10.19
C GLY A 158 13.63 -21.12 9.87
N MET A 159 14.01 -19.87 9.59
CA MET A 159 13.06 -18.82 9.20
C MET A 159 12.50 -19.07 7.79
N PRO A 160 11.23 -18.66 7.53
CA PRO A 160 10.64 -18.76 6.19
C PRO A 160 11.39 -17.86 5.21
N HIS A 161 11.74 -18.41 4.05
CA HIS A 161 12.68 -17.76 3.12
C HIS A 161 12.11 -17.57 1.71
N THR A 162 11.03 -18.28 1.36
CA THR A 162 10.45 -18.32 0.01
C THR A 162 8.95 -18.03 0.04
N VAL A 163 8.32 -17.86 -1.12
CA VAL A 163 6.86 -17.84 -1.27
C VAL A 163 6.29 -19.22 -0.87
N PRO A 164 5.14 -19.32 -0.17
CA PRO A 164 4.59 -20.59 0.31
C PRO A 164 4.04 -21.49 -0.81
N CYS A 165 3.54 -20.91 -1.90
CA CYS A 165 2.92 -21.65 -3.01
C CYS A 165 3.31 -21.00 -4.34
N LYS A 166 3.00 -21.67 -5.46
CA LYS A 166 3.15 -21.06 -6.78
C LYS A 166 2.06 -20.00 -6.95
N VAL A 167 2.41 -18.72 -6.91
CA VAL A 167 1.45 -17.63 -6.98
C VAL A 167 1.56 -16.90 -8.32
N THR A 168 0.43 -16.53 -8.89
CA THR A 168 0.35 -15.76 -10.13
C THR A 168 -0.30 -14.41 -9.86
N GLY A 169 0.24 -13.35 -10.48
CA GLY A 169 -0.31 -12.01 -10.49
C GLY A 169 -0.45 -11.49 -11.92
N LYS A 170 -1.52 -10.75 -12.19
CA LYS A 170 -1.83 -10.21 -13.52
C LYS A 170 -2.04 -8.70 -13.45
N CYS A 171 -1.45 -7.97 -14.40
CA CYS A 171 -1.80 -6.57 -14.66
C CYS A 171 -1.68 -6.28 -16.15
N GLY A 172 -2.79 -5.90 -16.79
CA GLY A 172 -2.85 -5.77 -18.25
C GLY A 172 -2.56 -7.11 -18.94
N SER A 173 -1.63 -7.10 -19.90
CA SER A 173 -1.15 -8.31 -20.60
C SER A 173 -0.04 -9.05 -19.85
N VAL A 174 0.50 -8.47 -18.77
CA VAL A 174 1.64 -9.04 -18.04
C VAL A 174 1.15 -10.02 -16.99
N LEU A 175 1.68 -11.25 -17.06
CA LEU A 175 1.50 -12.32 -16.09
C LEU A 175 2.83 -12.59 -15.39
N MET A 176 2.84 -12.46 -14.08
CA MET A 176 4.00 -12.75 -13.25
C MET A 176 3.71 -13.96 -12.37
N ARG A 177 4.58 -14.97 -12.42
CA ARG A 177 4.50 -16.17 -11.61
C ARG A 177 5.69 -16.22 -10.65
N LEU A 178 5.39 -16.30 -9.36
CA LEU A 178 6.34 -16.57 -8.30
C LEU A 178 6.33 -18.07 -8.02
N ILE A 179 7.52 -18.69 -8.05
CA ILE A 179 7.70 -20.12 -7.86
C ILE A 179 8.61 -20.30 -6.65
N PRO A 180 8.20 -21.10 -5.64
CA PRO A 180 9.02 -21.35 -4.47
C PRO A 180 10.36 -22.01 -4.84
N ALA A 181 11.44 -21.60 -4.16
CA ALA A 181 12.81 -22.05 -4.45
C ALA A 181 13.52 -22.63 -3.21
N PRO A 182 14.47 -23.58 -3.40
CA PRO A 182 15.28 -24.09 -2.31
C PRO A 182 16.17 -23.00 -1.69
N ARG A 183 16.63 -23.21 -0.46
CA ARG A 183 17.47 -22.25 0.27
C ARG A 183 18.79 -22.02 -0.47
N GLY A 184 19.19 -20.76 -0.57
CA GLY A 184 20.48 -20.37 -1.20
C GLY A 184 20.40 -20.19 -2.72
N THR A 185 19.21 -20.28 -3.31
CA THR A 185 19.00 -19.98 -4.73
C THR A 185 19.15 -18.48 -5.01
N GLY A 186 18.80 -17.65 -4.04
CA GLY A 186 18.59 -16.23 -4.21
C GLY A 186 17.36 -15.89 -5.06
N ILE A 187 17.20 -14.61 -5.34
CA ILE A 187 16.07 -14.10 -6.13
C ILE A 187 16.44 -14.11 -7.60
N VAL A 188 15.93 -15.09 -8.34
CA VAL A 188 16.09 -15.21 -9.79
C VAL A 188 14.97 -14.46 -10.48
N SER A 189 15.20 -13.17 -10.72
CA SER A 189 14.23 -12.29 -11.38
C SER A 189 14.87 -11.11 -12.10
N ALA A 190 14.08 -10.47 -12.96
CA ALA A 190 14.44 -9.20 -13.59
C ALA A 190 14.60 -8.09 -12.52
N PRO A 191 15.35 -6.99 -12.81
CA PRO A 191 15.72 -5.99 -11.80
C PRO A 191 14.55 -5.38 -11.02
N VAL A 192 13.40 -5.18 -11.66
CA VAL A 192 12.23 -4.54 -11.03
C VAL A 192 11.54 -5.47 -10.02
N PRO A 193 11.11 -6.70 -10.39
CA PRO A 193 10.63 -7.67 -9.41
C PRO A 193 11.65 -8.02 -8.33
N LYS A 194 12.95 -8.03 -8.67
CA LYS A 194 14.01 -8.33 -7.70
C LYS A 194 13.95 -7.39 -6.51
N LYS A 195 13.89 -6.08 -6.77
CA LYS A 195 13.76 -5.04 -5.74
C LYS A 195 12.49 -5.20 -4.90
N LEU A 196 11.36 -5.47 -5.55
CA LEU A 196 10.08 -5.70 -4.85
C LEU A 196 10.10 -6.94 -3.95
N LEU A 197 10.70 -8.04 -4.41
CA LEU A 197 10.84 -9.26 -3.62
C LEU A 197 11.84 -9.11 -2.48
N GLN A 198 12.92 -8.35 -2.69
CA GLN A 198 13.88 -8.01 -1.63
C GLN A 198 13.20 -7.20 -0.53
N MET A 199 12.45 -6.16 -0.88
CA MET A 199 11.68 -5.37 0.09
C MET A 199 10.62 -6.19 0.82
N ALA A 200 10.09 -7.22 0.18
CA ALA A 200 9.16 -8.17 0.81
C ALA A 200 9.84 -9.10 1.84
N GLY A 201 11.17 -9.12 1.91
CA GLY A 201 11.89 -10.08 2.74
C GLY A 201 11.93 -11.50 2.16
N VAL A 202 11.62 -11.67 0.86
CA VAL A 202 11.77 -12.97 0.19
C VAL A 202 13.24 -13.15 -0.17
N ALA A 203 13.87 -14.21 0.35
CA ALA A 203 15.28 -14.50 0.09
C ALA A 203 15.48 -15.33 -1.19
N ASP A 204 14.63 -16.35 -1.40
CA ASP A 204 14.74 -17.26 -2.53
C ASP A 204 13.42 -17.31 -3.31
N CYS A 205 13.48 -17.10 -4.62
CA CYS A 205 12.32 -17.23 -5.49
C CYS A 205 12.75 -17.38 -6.95
N TYR A 206 12.15 -18.36 -7.64
CA TYR A 206 12.17 -18.38 -9.10
C TYR A 206 11.01 -17.53 -9.63
N THR A 207 11.25 -16.81 -10.70
CA THR A 207 10.20 -16.01 -11.34
C THR A 207 10.05 -16.34 -12.80
N SER A 208 8.82 -16.29 -13.29
CA SER A 208 8.52 -16.40 -14.71
C SER A 208 7.53 -15.30 -15.08
N ALA A 209 7.90 -14.49 -16.06
CA ALA A 209 7.07 -13.42 -16.57
C ALA A 209 6.67 -13.72 -18.02
N ARG A 210 5.39 -13.52 -18.35
CA ARG A 210 4.85 -13.63 -19.72
C ARG A 210 4.09 -12.35 -20.08
N GLY A 211 4.05 -12.03 -21.38
CA GLY A 211 3.42 -10.81 -21.90
C GLY A 211 4.40 -9.65 -22.08
N ALA A 212 3.88 -8.43 -22.17
CA ALA A 212 4.66 -7.22 -22.48
C ALA A 212 5.42 -6.66 -21.27
N THR A 213 6.47 -7.36 -20.84
CA THR A 213 7.29 -7.03 -19.65
C THR A 213 8.11 -5.75 -19.78
N SER A 214 8.26 -5.20 -20.99
CA SER A 214 8.90 -3.89 -21.23
C SER A 214 8.16 -2.73 -20.54
N THR A 215 6.85 -2.88 -20.31
CA THR A 215 6.03 -1.88 -19.61
C THR A 215 6.20 -1.98 -18.10
N LEU A 216 7.19 -1.25 -17.55
CA LEU A 216 7.54 -1.30 -16.12
C LEU A 216 6.34 -1.12 -15.19
N GLY A 217 5.41 -0.21 -15.53
CA GLY A 217 4.26 0.06 -14.68
C GLY A 217 3.32 -1.14 -14.51
N ASN A 218 3.07 -1.90 -15.57
CA ASN A 218 2.26 -3.11 -15.48
C ASN A 218 3.05 -4.25 -14.88
N PHE A 219 4.35 -4.34 -15.17
CA PHE A 219 5.21 -5.38 -14.64
C PHE A 219 5.39 -5.30 -13.11
N ALA A 220 5.63 -4.09 -12.58
CA ALA A 220 5.71 -3.84 -11.14
C ALA A 220 4.37 -4.14 -10.45
N LYS A 221 3.25 -3.70 -11.05
CA LYS A 221 1.90 -4.00 -10.52
C LYS A 221 1.58 -5.49 -10.54
N ALA A 222 1.91 -6.20 -11.62
CA ALA A 222 1.69 -7.65 -11.71
C ALA A 222 2.49 -8.41 -10.64
N THR A 223 3.72 -7.97 -10.37
CA THR A 223 4.56 -8.52 -9.29
C THR A 223 3.95 -8.22 -7.93
N PHE A 224 3.54 -6.98 -7.69
CA PHE A 224 2.88 -6.58 -6.45
C PHE A 224 1.57 -7.35 -6.20
N THR A 225 0.76 -7.56 -7.23
CA THR A 225 -0.43 -8.42 -7.15
C THR A 225 -0.04 -9.87 -6.84
N ALA A 226 1.02 -10.42 -7.46
CA ALA A 226 1.47 -11.77 -7.14
C ALA A 226 1.89 -11.90 -5.67
N ILE A 227 2.55 -10.88 -5.12
CA ILE A 227 2.92 -10.80 -3.70
C ILE A 227 1.67 -10.72 -2.81
N ALA A 228 0.69 -9.88 -3.15
CA ALA A 228 -0.56 -9.75 -2.41
C ALA A 228 -1.39 -11.06 -2.41
N ASN A 229 -1.33 -11.81 -3.51
CA ASN A 229 -2.02 -13.10 -3.65
C ASN A 229 -1.43 -14.21 -2.76
N THR A 230 -0.28 -13.99 -2.10
CA THR A 230 0.33 -14.99 -1.20
C THR A 230 -0.55 -15.35 0.00
N TYR A 231 -1.32 -14.39 0.52
CA TYR A 231 -2.32 -14.63 1.58
C TYR A 231 -3.67 -15.15 1.06
N SER A 232 -3.91 -15.08 -0.25
CA SER A 232 -5.16 -15.58 -0.86
C SER A 232 -5.20 -17.12 -0.88
N TYR A 233 -4.04 -17.77 -0.90
CA TYR A 233 -3.94 -19.22 -0.95
C TYR A 233 -4.11 -19.85 0.43
N LEU A 234 -5.16 -20.65 0.58
CA LEU A 234 -5.43 -21.40 1.80
C LEU A 234 -4.59 -22.68 1.82
N THR A 235 -3.64 -22.75 2.75
CA THR A 235 -2.87 -23.98 3.01
C THR A 235 -3.47 -24.73 4.20
N PRO A 236 -3.18 -26.03 4.36
CA PRO A 236 -3.66 -26.82 5.50
C PRO A 236 -3.35 -26.20 6.88
N ASP A 237 -2.25 -25.43 6.99
CA ASP A 237 -1.89 -24.72 8.22
C ASP A 237 -2.95 -23.68 8.66
N MET A 238 -3.82 -23.24 7.73
CA MET A 238 -4.88 -22.25 7.94
C MET A 238 -6.29 -22.86 7.97
N TRP A 239 -6.41 -24.19 7.94
CA TRP A 239 -7.71 -24.87 8.06
C TRP A 239 -8.32 -24.86 9.46
N PRO A 240 -7.55 -24.83 10.58
CA PRO A 240 -8.13 -24.74 11.91
C PRO A 240 -9.03 -23.51 12.04
N GLU A 241 -10.17 -23.68 12.73
CA GLU A 241 -11.12 -22.61 12.94
C GLU A 241 -10.52 -21.49 13.80
N THR A 242 -10.53 -20.27 13.26
CA THR A 242 -10.11 -19.08 13.99
C THR A 242 -11.31 -18.45 14.70
N LYS A 243 -11.17 -18.21 16.02
CA LYS A 243 -12.20 -17.49 16.79
C LYS A 243 -12.25 -16.04 16.31
N LEU A 244 -13.44 -15.61 15.90
CA LEU A 244 -13.67 -14.23 15.47
C LEU A 244 -13.74 -13.32 16.70
N ASN A 245 -12.67 -12.55 16.91
CA ASN A 245 -12.65 -11.52 17.94
C ASN A 245 -13.42 -10.27 17.50
N LYS A 246 -13.78 -9.41 18.46
CA LYS A 246 -14.42 -8.13 18.17
C LYS A 246 -13.43 -7.22 17.44
N GLY A 247 -13.90 -6.55 16.40
CA GLY A 247 -13.10 -5.57 15.66
C GLY A 247 -12.74 -4.35 16.53
N PRO A 248 -11.64 -3.63 16.22
CA PRO A 248 -11.17 -2.51 17.03
C PRO A 248 -12.19 -1.36 17.10
N TYR A 249 -13.03 -1.20 16.07
CA TYR A 249 -14.12 -0.21 16.09
C TYR A 249 -15.25 -0.58 17.05
N GLN A 250 -15.49 -1.88 17.28
CA GLN A 250 -16.50 -2.35 18.22
C GLN A 250 -15.95 -2.36 19.64
N GLU A 251 -14.69 -2.76 19.84
CA GLU A 251 -14.05 -2.78 21.15
C GLU A 251 -13.86 -1.36 21.72
N PHE A 252 -13.48 -0.39 20.87
CA PHE A 252 -13.23 0.98 21.29
C PHE A 252 -14.36 1.95 20.88
N SER A 253 -15.60 1.46 20.78
CA SER A 253 -16.77 2.29 20.40
C SER A 253 -16.96 3.49 21.34
N ASP A 254 -16.88 3.25 22.64
CA ASP A 254 -17.10 4.28 23.68
C ASP A 254 -16.04 5.38 23.60
N TYR A 255 -14.81 5.00 23.26
CA TYR A 255 -13.73 5.94 23.05
C TYR A 255 -13.94 6.82 21.83
N LEU A 256 -14.32 6.19 20.71
CA LEU A 256 -14.58 6.90 19.47
C LEU A 256 -15.78 7.84 19.56
N ALA A 257 -16.75 7.52 20.42
CA ALA A 257 -17.89 8.38 20.73
C ALA A 257 -17.47 9.63 21.53
N LYS A 258 -16.58 9.48 22.51
CA LYS A 258 -16.06 10.60 23.33
C LYS A 258 -15.17 11.55 22.53
N ASN A 259 -14.32 11.01 21.67
CA ASN A 259 -13.29 11.78 20.95
C ASN A 259 -13.70 12.14 19.52
N GLN A 260 -14.99 12.39 19.27
CA GLN A 260 -15.42 12.90 17.97
C GLN A 260 -14.90 14.32 17.75
N PRO A 261 -14.39 14.65 16.53
CA PRO A 261 -14.09 16.03 16.21
C PRO A 261 -15.38 16.84 16.34
N LYS A 262 -15.34 17.92 17.13
CA LYS A 262 -16.46 18.86 17.20
C LYS A 262 -16.76 19.32 15.77
N PRO A 263 -18.02 19.32 15.32
CA PRO A 263 -18.34 19.91 14.03
C PRO A 263 -17.82 21.35 14.05
N HIS A 264 -17.02 21.72 13.05
CA HIS A 264 -16.67 23.12 12.85
C HIS A 264 -18.00 23.88 12.70
N ASN A 265 -18.30 24.78 13.63
CA ASN A 265 -19.45 25.68 13.53
C ASN A 265 -19.26 26.56 12.28
N VAL A 266 -19.86 26.15 11.16
CA VAL A 266 -19.97 26.98 9.94
C VAL A 266 -21.25 27.85 9.99
N ALA A 267 -21.98 27.86 11.10
CA ALA A 267 -23.23 28.61 11.23
C ALA A 267 -23.30 29.38 12.56
N THR A 268 -22.59 30.50 12.68
CA THR A 268 -22.89 31.59 13.65
C THR A 268 -22.34 32.94 13.14
N ALA A 269 -22.54 33.24 11.86
CA ALA A 269 -22.29 34.58 11.30
C ALA A 269 -23.48 35.12 10.48
N ALA A 270 -24.66 34.50 10.61
CA ALA A 270 -25.89 34.92 9.94
C ALA A 270 -27.02 35.29 10.93
N ALA A 271 -26.69 35.50 12.20
CA ALA A 271 -27.63 35.94 13.23
C ALA A 271 -26.92 36.95 14.15
N ALA A 272 -26.67 38.13 13.59
CA ALA A 272 -26.53 39.36 14.35
C ALA A 272 -27.20 40.42 13.48
N GLU A 273 -28.36 40.86 13.96
CA GLU A 273 -29.02 42.11 13.56
C GLU A 273 -28.08 43.30 13.68
#